data_AF-A0A8D8TIP1-F1
#
_entry.id   AF-A0A8D8TIP1-F1
#
_cell.length_a   1.000
_cell.length_b   1.000
_cell.length_c   1.000
_cell.angle_alpha   90.00
_cell.angle_beta   90.00
_cell.angle_gamma   90.00
#
_symmetry.space_group_name_H-M   'P 1'
#
loop_
_entity.id
_entity.type
_entity.pdbx_description
1 polymer ?
#
loop_
_entity_poly.entity_id
_entity_poly.type
_entity_poly.pdbx_seq_one_letter_code
_entity_poly.pdbx_strand_id
1 'polypeptide(L)'
;MHLTNILLRGGRKLPRGSIKIGKHRLVKPVNDLNIARKIEEYKIEEQNMFLLRHPFLSVKEEQGYLADQNKHEKWVTEKKLINLKKFEKHTKLGDHLCDLRSGESWDR
;
A
#
# COMPACT_ATOMS: atom_id res chain seq x y z
N MET A 1 -22.14 13.82 38.71
CA MET A 1 -23.07 12.80 39.21
C MET A 1 -22.30 11.53 39.57
N HIS A 2 -22.02 11.31 40.85
CA HIS A 2 -21.22 10.15 41.30
C HIS A 2 -22.02 8.82 41.21
N LEU A 3 -23.35 8.91 41.41
CA LEU A 3 -24.29 7.79 41.37
C LEU A 3 -24.46 7.18 39.97
N THR A 4 -24.46 7.99 38.90
CA THR A 4 -24.60 7.49 37.52
C THR A 4 -23.39 6.67 37.09
N ASN A 5 -22.19 7.05 37.51
CA ASN A 5 -20.97 6.26 37.29
C ASN A 5 -21.01 4.92 38.02
N ILE A 6 -21.60 4.85 39.22
CA ILE A 6 -21.72 3.61 39.99
C ILE A 6 -22.80 2.69 39.40
N LEU A 7 -23.93 3.22 38.93
CA LEU A 7 -25.01 2.38 38.38
C LEU A 7 -24.72 1.90 36.94
N LEU A 8 -24.17 2.76 36.07
CA LEU A 8 -23.87 2.41 34.67
C LEU A 8 -22.52 1.70 34.50
N ARG A 9 -21.55 1.89 35.41
CA ARG A 9 -20.29 1.11 35.43
C ARG A 9 -20.25 0.01 36.49
N GLY A 10 -21.06 0.04 37.55
CA GLY A 10 -21.00 -0.95 38.63
C GLY A 10 -21.36 -2.38 38.21
N GLY A 11 -22.18 -2.53 37.16
CA GLY A 11 -22.45 -3.84 36.56
C GLY A 11 -21.31 -4.41 35.70
N ARG A 12 -20.34 -3.57 35.29
CA ARG A 12 -19.19 -3.98 34.47
C ARG A 12 -17.92 -3.44 35.12
N LYS A 13 -17.15 -4.30 35.82
CA LYS A 13 -15.88 -4.02 36.52
C LYS A 13 -14.80 -3.41 35.60
N LEU A 14 -15.03 -2.20 35.10
CA LEU A 14 -14.18 -1.50 34.17
C LEU A 14 -13.35 -0.46 34.93
N PRO A 15 -12.07 -0.31 34.58
CA PRO A 15 -11.20 0.65 35.23
C PRO A 15 -11.68 2.11 35.11
N ARG A 16 -11.26 2.94 36.05
CA ARG A 16 -11.44 4.40 35.99
C ARG A 16 -10.49 4.98 34.93
N GLY A 17 -11.02 5.84 34.05
CA GLY A 17 -10.23 6.46 32.96
C GLY A 17 -10.14 5.61 31.70
N SER A 18 -9.02 5.73 30.97
CA SER A 18 -8.77 4.98 29.73
C SER A 18 -8.50 3.50 30.03
N ILE A 19 -9.12 2.61 29.26
CA ILE A 19 -9.00 1.16 29.47
C ILE A 19 -7.59 0.66 29.10
N LYS A 20 -6.94 1.27 28.10
CA LYS A 20 -5.67 0.78 27.52
C LYS A 20 -4.43 1.45 28.11
N ILE A 21 -4.57 2.58 28.81
CA ILE A 21 -3.46 3.48 29.18
C ILE A 21 -3.66 3.95 30.63
N GLY A 22 -2.56 4.30 31.31
CA GLY A 22 -2.57 4.85 32.67
C GLY A 22 -2.38 3.80 33.77
N LYS A 23 -2.55 4.22 35.03
CA LYS A 23 -2.28 3.41 36.23
C LYS A 23 -3.26 2.24 36.39
N HIS A 24 -4.55 2.50 36.17
CA HIS A 24 -5.59 1.49 36.30
C HIS A 24 -6.02 1.01 34.91
N ARG A 25 -5.13 0.41 34.12
CA ARG A 25 -5.49 -0.13 32.80
C ARG A 25 -5.90 -1.60 32.89
N LEU A 26 -6.71 -2.07 31.94
CA LEU A 26 -7.00 -3.48 31.78
C LEU A 26 -5.91 -4.12 30.91
N VAL A 27 -5.00 -4.87 31.53
CA VAL A 27 -3.96 -5.61 30.81
C VAL A 27 -4.51 -6.97 30.41
N LYS A 28 -4.50 -7.27 29.12
CA LYS A 28 -4.83 -8.61 28.63
C LYS A 28 -3.66 -9.55 28.99
N PRO A 29 -3.92 -10.69 29.67
CA PRO A 29 -2.87 -11.66 29.94
C PRO A 29 -2.37 -12.28 28.63
N VAL A 30 -1.10 -12.68 28.63
CA VAL A 30 -0.54 -13.45 27.52
C VAL A 30 -1.11 -14.86 27.60
N ASN A 31 -1.72 -15.32 26.50
CA ASN A 31 -2.23 -16.67 26.35
C ASN A 31 -1.15 -17.55 25.69
N ASP A 32 -1.18 -18.86 25.92
CA ASP A 32 -0.24 -19.83 25.35
C ASP A 32 -0.23 -19.79 23.81
N LEU A 33 -1.40 -19.57 23.19
CA LEU A 33 -1.51 -19.37 21.75
C LEU A 33 -0.68 -18.16 21.26
N ASN A 34 -0.66 -17.07 22.03
CA ASN A 34 0.15 -15.90 21.67
C ASN A 34 1.64 -16.21 21.76
N ILE A 35 2.05 -17.02 22.73
CA ILE A 35 3.44 -17.47 22.91
C ILE A 35 3.84 -18.37 21.75
N ALA A 36 3.03 -19.38 21.43
CA ALA A 36 3.27 -20.29 20.31
C ALA A 36 3.44 -19.52 18.99
N ARG A 37 2.52 -18.59 18.70
CA ARG A 37 2.62 -17.73 17.50
C ARG A 37 3.90 -16.89 17.51
N LYS A 38 4.29 -16.32 18.66
CA LYS A 38 5.53 -15.54 18.75
C LYS A 38 6.78 -16.39 18.51
N ILE A 39 6.78 -17.63 18.98
CA ILE A 39 7.87 -18.58 18.72
C ILE A 39 7.97 -18.88 17.22
N GLU A 40 6.84 -19.09 16.53
CA GLU A 40 6.83 -19.30 15.07
C GLU A 40 7.34 -18.08 14.31
N GLU A 41 6.90 -16.88 14.69
CA GLU A 41 7.40 -15.63 14.12
C GLU A 41 8.93 -15.51 14.26
N TYR A 42 9.48 -15.85 15.43
CA TYR A 42 10.93 -15.83 15.65
C TYR A 42 11.68 -16.86 14.81
N LYS A 43 11.11 -18.05 14.59
CA LYS A 43 11.73 -19.05 13.70
C LYS A 43 11.80 -18.55 12.26
N ILE A 44 10.74 -17.89 11.79
CA ILE A 44 10.72 -17.27 10.45
C ILE A 44 11.76 -16.14 10.37
N GLU A 45 11.85 -15.31 11.40
CA GLU A 45 12.82 -14.23 11.47
C GLU A 45 14.26 -14.76 11.43
N GLU A 46 14.56 -15.82 12.18
CA GLU A 46 15.88 -16.48 12.17
C GLU A 46 16.23 -17.03 10.78
N GLN A 47 15.29 -17.67 10.09
CA GLN A 47 15.47 -18.14 8.72
C GLN A 47 15.74 -16.98 7.76
N ASN A 48 14.98 -15.89 7.88
CA ASN A 48 15.17 -14.70 7.05
C ASN A 48 16.54 -14.05 7.31
N MET A 49 16.95 -13.92 8.58
CA MET A 49 18.27 -13.39 8.92
C MET A 49 19.40 -14.22 8.31
N PHE A 50 19.28 -15.55 8.35
CA PHE A 50 20.26 -16.44 7.73
C PHE A 50 20.39 -16.17 6.23
N LEU A 51 19.26 -16.07 5.51
CA LEU A 51 19.25 -15.77 4.08
C LEU A 51 19.82 -14.39 3.75
N LEU A 52 19.50 -13.38 4.56
CA LEU A 52 19.93 -12.00 4.33
C LEU A 52 21.39 -11.73 4.74
N ARG A 53 22.03 -12.65 5.49
CA ARG A 53 23.41 -12.49 5.96
C ARG A 53 24.45 -12.48 4.84
N HIS A 54 24.18 -13.19 3.75
CA HIS A 54 25.14 -13.42 2.67
C HIS A 54 24.64 -12.81 1.37
N PRO A 55 24.92 -11.51 1.14
CA PRO A 55 24.53 -10.87 -0.11
C PRO A 55 25.34 -11.44 -1.28
N PHE A 56 24.69 -11.54 -2.44
CA PHE A 56 25.32 -12.00 -3.68
C PHE A 56 26.31 -10.99 -4.27
N LEU A 57 26.00 -9.69 -4.17
CA LEU A 57 26.84 -8.60 -4.64
C LEU A 57 27.39 -7.80 -3.47
N SER A 58 28.61 -7.30 -3.62
CA SER A 58 29.12 -6.25 -2.75
C SER A 58 28.44 -4.92 -3.05
N VAL A 59 28.43 -4.01 -2.07
CA VAL A 59 27.81 -2.68 -2.20
C VAL A 59 28.36 -1.90 -3.40
N LYS A 60 29.65 -2.08 -3.73
CA LYS A 60 30.28 -1.41 -4.88
C LYS A 60 29.79 -1.98 -6.22
N GLU A 61 29.61 -3.28 -6.30
CA GLU A 61 29.12 -3.95 -7.51
C GLU A 61 27.63 -3.65 -7.75
N GLU A 62 26.85 -3.55 -6.67
CA GLU A 62 25.42 -3.20 -6.74
C GLU A 62 25.18 -1.82 -7.37
N GLN A 63 26.02 -0.83 -7.06
CA GLN A 63 25.91 0.52 -7.63
C GLN A 63 26.02 0.53 -9.16
N GLY A 64 26.94 -0.25 -9.72
CA GLY A 64 27.09 -0.39 -11.17
C GLY A 64 25.96 -1.21 -11.80
N TYR A 65 25.54 -2.28 -11.13
CA TYR A 65 24.48 -3.17 -11.60
C TYR A 65 23.13 -2.45 -11.78
N LEU A 66 22.75 -1.59 -10.83
CA LEU A 66 21.47 -0.88 -10.90
C LEU A 66 21.44 0.19 -12.01
N ALA A 67 22.60 0.78 -12.34
CA ALA A 67 22.72 1.72 -13.45
C ALA A 67 22.49 1.02 -14.80
N ASP A 68 23.03 -0.19 -14.97
CA ASP A 68 22.88 -0.99 -16.20
C ASP A 68 21.43 -1.44 -16.46
N GLN A 69 20.64 -1.60 -15.40
CA GLN A 69 19.25 -2.06 -15.55
C GLN A 69 18.28 -1.00 -16.14
N ASN A 70 18.74 0.23 -16.40
CA ASN A 70 17.96 1.33 -17.00
C ASN A 70 16.58 1.54 -16.35
N LYS A 71 16.43 1.20 -15.06
CA LYS A 71 15.15 1.27 -14.33
C LYS A 71 14.62 2.70 -14.30
N HIS A 72 15.51 3.66 -14.10
CA HIS A 72 15.15 5.07 -14.10
C HIS A 72 14.62 5.52 -15.46
N GLU A 73 15.30 5.15 -16.55
CA GLU A 73 14.88 5.50 -17.90
C GLU A 73 13.52 4.89 -18.26
N LYS A 74 13.30 3.61 -17.92
CA LYS A 74 12.00 2.94 -18.08
C LYS A 74 10.89 3.64 -17.30
N TRP A 75 11.15 4.02 -16.05
CA TRP A 75 10.19 4.76 -15.25
C TRP A 75 9.86 6.14 -15.85
N VAL A 76 10.87 6.87 -16.34
CA VAL A 76 10.68 8.18 -16.99
C VAL A 76 9.85 8.03 -18.27
N THR A 77 10.14 7.04 -19.11
CA THR A 77 9.38 6.82 -20.36
C THR A 77 7.94 6.41 -20.08
N GLU A 78 7.71 5.50 -19.12
CA GLU A 78 6.37 5.12 -18.69
C GLU A 78 5.57 6.31 -18.16
N LYS A 79 6.20 7.15 -17.33
CA LYS A 79 5.55 8.38 -16.81
C LYS A 79 5.24 9.37 -17.92
N LYS A 80 6.15 9.56 -18.88
CA LYS A 80 5.88 10.39 -20.07
C LYS A 80 4.70 9.83 -20.87
N LEU A 81 4.64 8.53 -21.12
CA LEU A 81 3.54 7.90 -21.85
C LEU A 81 2.20 8.04 -21.12
N ILE A 82 2.17 7.88 -19.79
CA ILE A 82 0.96 8.09 -18.99
C ILE A 82 0.50 9.54 -19.09
N ASN A 83 1.42 10.49 -19.00
CA ASN A 83 1.09 11.92 -19.12
C ASN A 83 0.58 12.28 -20.51
N LEU A 84 1.18 11.72 -21.58
CA LEU A 84 0.71 11.91 -22.96
C LEU A 84 -0.71 11.36 -23.15
N LYS A 85 -1.02 10.21 -22.55
CA LYS A 85 -2.36 9.60 -22.59
C LYS A 85 -3.43 10.41 -21.82
N LYS A 86 -3.02 11.30 -20.92
CA LYS A 86 -3.95 12.16 -20.17
C LYS A 86 -4.56 13.26 -21.05
N PHE A 87 -3.87 13.67 -22.11
CA PHE A 87 -4.37 14.68 -23.04
C PHE A 87 -5.30 14.04 -24.06
N GLU A 88 -6.37 14.76 -24.42
CA GLU A 88 -7.28 14.32 -25.48
C GLU A 88 -6.54 14.17 -26.80
N LYS A 89 -6.93 13.16 -27.60
CA LYS A 89 -6.36 12.94 -28.93
C LYS A 89 -6.72 14.13 -29.81
N HIS A 90 -5.74 14.61 -30.57
CA HIS A 90 -6.00 15.64 -31.58
C HIS A 90 -7.01 15.13 -32.61
N THR A 91 -8.13 15.84 -32.76
CA THR A 91 -9.07 15.64 -33.87
C THR A 91 -8.60 16.41 -35.10
N LYS A 92 -8.64 15.79 -36.27
CA LYS A 92 -8.35 16.49 -37.53
C LYS A 92 -9.62 17.17 -38.05
N LEU A 93 -9.45 18.24 -38.83
CA LEU A 93 -10.58 18.91 -39.49
C LEU A 93 -11.41 17.96 -40.36
N GLY A 94 -10.76 17.01 -41.04
CA GLY A 94 -11.44 15.99 -41.84
C GLY A 94 -12.35 15.05 -41.02
N ASP A 95 -12.02 14.79 -39.75
CA ASP A 95 -12.87 13.96 -38.87
C ASP A 95 -14.21 14.66 -38.60
N HIS A 96 -14.19 16.00 -38.51
CA HIS A 96 -15.40 16.83 -38.35
C HIS A 96 -16.20 16.99 -39.65
N LEU A 97 -15.53 16.98 -40.80
CA LEU A 97 -16.17 17.16 -42.12
C LEU A 97 -16.72 15.85 -42.71
N CYS A 98 -16.38 14.70 -42.13
CA CYS A 98 -16.82 13.39 -42.60
C CYS A 98 -18.36 13.25 -42.63
N ASP A 99 -19.05 13.87 -41.68
CA ASP A 99 -20.51 13.82 -41.55
C ASP A 99 -21.24 14.47 -42.75
N LEU A 100 -20.61 15.42 -43.44
CA LEU A 100 -21.16 16.09 -44.62
C LEU A 100 -21.29 15.16 -45.83
N ARG A 101 -20.59 14.01 -45.81
CA ARG A 101 -20.61 13.01 -46.88
C ARG A 101 -21.82 12.07 -46.80
N SER A 102 -22.59 12.11 -45.72
CA SER A 102 -23.73 11.21 -45.49
C SER A 102 -24.85 11.31 -46.55
N GLY A 103 -24.92 12.42 -47.30
CA GLY A 103 -25.87 12.63 -48.40
C GLY A 103 -25.30 12.41 -49.81
N GLU A 104 -24.06 11.93 -49.94
CA GLU A 104 -23.39 11.78 -51.24
C GLU A 104 -23.92 10.51 -51.95
N SER A 105 -24.93 10.69 -52.80
CA SER A 105 -25.45 9.66 -53.70
C SER A 105 -24.85 9.82 -55.09
N TRP A 106 -24.46 8.72 -55.73
CA TRP A 106 -24.15 8.72 -57.16
C TRP A 106 -25.42 8.98 -57.98
N ASP A 107 -25.31 9.74 -59.07
CA ASP A 107 -26.39 9.93 -60.04
C ASP A 107 -26.92 8.55 -60.48
N ARG A 108 -28.22 8.34 -60.26
CA ARG A 108 -28.95 7.14 -60.69
C ARG A 108 -29.57 7.35 -62.06
#